data_AF-A0A1I5I078-F1
#
_entry.id   AF-A0A1I5I078-F1
#
_cell.length_a   1.000
_cell.length_b   1.000
_cell.length_c   1.000
_cell.angle_alpha   90.00
_cell.angle_beta   90.00
_cell.angle_gamma   90.00
#
_symmetry.space_group_name_H-M   'P 1'
#
loop_
_entity.id
_entity.type
_entity.pdbx_description
1 polymer ?
#
loop_
_entity_poly.entity_id
_entity_poly.type
_entity_poly.pdbx_seq_one_letter_code
_entity_poly.pdbx_strand_id
1 'polypeptide(L)'
;MKHELARAAQRRRLPTWCEQLATDKQRLEDVAEAFRVVYRTIIAPGWAEPAMTTETDRAIRTRALRDRGVHGLLHSFRPMMDWRPPVLHVRYPMPLEIHLNGRGLRLIPSHFCWRIPVSLADPELPPTLVYPVEHPTSWAPAVTRARTPEALAALLGRTRARVLAALETTATTGELARRLGISPASASEHIGVLRDADLAHSQRVGGYVVHTLTPLGTALLLGEIPPAPQWD
;
A
#
# COMPACT_ATOMS: atom_id res chain seq x y z
N MET A 1 15.70 25.26 4.16
CA MET A 1 15.70 24.40 5.36
C MET A 1 15.21 25.15 6.60
N LYS A 2 15.90 26.20 7.09
CA LYS A 2 15.47 26.98 8.27
C LYS A 2 14.05 27.56 8.14
N HIS A 3 13.71 28.11 6.98
CA HIS A 3 12.38 28.68 6.71
C HIS A 3 11.28 27.60 6.69
N GLU A 4 11.55 26.48 6.02
CA GLU A 4 10.66 25.30 6.00
C GLU A 4 10.40 24.72 7.39
N LEU A 5 11.45 24.51 8.20
CA LEU A 5 11.32 24.01 9.57
C LEU A 5 10.55 24.99 10.47
N ALA A 6 10.80 26.29 10.35
CA ALA A 6 10.06 27.31 11.10
C ALA A 6 8.57 27.31 10.74
N ARG A 7 8.22 27.15 9.46
CA ARG A 7 6.82 27.07 9.01
C ARG A 7 6.16 25.75 9.39
N ALA A 8 6.90 24.65 9.38
CA ALA A 8 6.42 23.36 9.90
C ALA A 8 6.15 23.45 11.41
N ALA A 9 7.02 24.11 12.17
CA ALA A 9 6.87 24.35 13.62
C ALA A 9 5.65 25.23 13.97
N GLN A 10 5.31 26.19 13.11
CA GLN A 10 4.07 26.98 13.25
C GLN A 10 2.79 26.12 13.12
N ARG A 11 2.89 25.00 12.41
CA ARG A 11 1.73 24.14 12.06
C ARG A 11 1.66 22.86 12.88
N ARG A 12 2.77 22.43 13.50
CA ARG A 12 2.85 21.24 14.36
C ARG A 12 4.01 21.37 15.34
N ARG A 13 3.84 20.89 16.58
CA ARG A 13 4.95 20.77 17.54
C ARG A 13 6.02 19.84 16.96
N LEU A 14 7.18 20.41 16.64
CA LEU A 14 8.35 19.63 16.27
C LEU A 14 9.08 19.17 17.53
N PRO A 15 9.75 18.00 17.49
CA PRO A 15 10.73 17.64 18.51
C PRO A 15 11.77 18.74 18.68
N THR A 16 12.24 18.95 19.90
CA THR A 16 13.19 20.03 20.27
C THR A 16 14.51 19.95 19.49
N TRP A 17 14.92 18.76 19.06
CA TRP A 17 16.11 18.58 18.22
C TRP A 17 15.97 19.16 16.81
N CYS A 18 14.74 19.37 16.30
CA CYS A 18 14.51 19.92 14.96
C CYS A 18 14.87 21.40 14.85
N GLU A 19 14.81 22.16 15.95
CA GLU A 19 15.23 23.57 15.96
C GLU A 19 16.73 23.69 15.68
N GLN A 20 17.51 22.75 16.19
CA GLN A 20 18.97 22.71 16.04
C GLN A 20 19.38 22.39 14.60
N LEU A 21 18.58 21.63 13.83
CA LEU A 21 18.83 21.39 12.40
C LEU A 21 18.80 22.66 11.55
N ALA A 22 18.08 23.68 11.99
CA ALA A 22 17.91 24.92 11.26
C ALA A 22 19.12 25.87 11.39
N THR A 23 19.98 25.62 12.38
CA THR A 23 21.09 26.51 12.76
C THR A 23 22.45 25.81 12.80
N ASP A 24 22.48 24.50 13.01
CA ASP A 24 23.69 23.69 13.13
C ASP A 24 23.89 22.85 11.86
N LYS A 25 24.87 23.27 11.05
CA LYS A 25 25.21 22.60 9.80
C LYS A 25 25.71 21.16 10.03
N GLN A 26 26.47 20.93 11.11
CA GLN A 26 27.01 19.61 11.41
C GLN A 26 25.88 18.64 11.74
N ARG A 27 24.91 19.05 12.55
CA ARG A 27 23.73 18.21 12.84
C ARG A 27 22.88 17.92 11.61
N LEU A 28 22.76 18.87 10.69
CA LEU A 28 22.09 18.64 9.43
C LEU A 28 22.83 17.60 8.58
N GLU A 29 24.17 17.67 8.56
CA GLU A 29 25.01 16.68 7.89
C GLU A 29 24.89 15.30 8.54
N ASP A 30 24.85 15.21 9.86
CA ASP A 30 24.67 13.95 10.61
C ASP A 30 23.31 13.30 10.29
N VAL A 31 22.23 14.09 10.26
CA VAL A 31 20.90 13.59 9.86
C VAL A 31 20.89 13.17 8.40
N ALA A 32 21.51 13.96 7.51
CA ALA A 32 21.61 13.58 6.10
C ALA A 32 22.38 12.26 5.95
N GLU A 33 23.44 12.05 6.72
CA GLU A 33 24.19 10.79 6.71
C GLU A 33 23.37 9.63 7.27
N ALA A 34 22.61 9.83 8.35
CA ALA A 34 21.69 8.82 8.86
C ALA A 34 20.67 8.38 7.79
N PHE A 35 20.10 9.33 7.03
CA PHE A 35 19.23 9.01 5.89
C PHE A 35 19.96 8.29 4.76
N ARG A 36 21.22 8.64 4.47
CA ARG A 36 22.04 7.92 3.46
C ARG A 36 22.32 6.49 3.89
N VAL A 37 22.61 6.25 5.17
CA VAL A 37 22.79 4.90 5.73
C VAL A 37 21.50 4.10 5.59
N VAL A 38 20.36 4.66 6.01
CA VAL A 38 19.04 4.01 5.82
C VAL A 38 18.78 3.71 4.35
N TYR A 39 19.04 4.65 3.46
CA TYR A 39 18.88 4.44 2.03
C TYR A 39 19.74 3.27 1.54
N ARG A 40 21.04 3.27 1.81
CA ARG A 40 21.98 2.23 1.35
C ARG A 40 21.65 0.85 1.91
N THR A 41 21.20 0.77 3.15
CA THR A 41 20.98 -0.50 3.85
C THR A 41 19.58 -1.08 3.63
N ILE A 42 18.55 -0.22 3.57
CA ILE A 42 17.15 -0.67 3.56
C ILE A 42 16.50 -0.47 2.20
N ILE A 43 16.76 0.66 1.54
CA ILE A 43 16.01 1.06 0.33
C ILE A 43 16.72 0.61 -0.95
N ALA A 44 18.02 0.82 -1.04
CA ALA A 44 18.83 0.54 -2.22
C ALA A 44 18.79 -0.94 -2.65
N PRO A 45 18.86 -1.94 -1.73
CA PRO A 45 18.79 -3.35 -2.13
C PRO A 45 17.48 -3.73 -2.84
N GLY A 46 16.39 -3.03 -2.55
CA GLY A 46 15.05 -3.24 -3.14
C GLY A 46 14.62 -2.18 -4.15
N TRP A 47 15.54 -1.37 -4.70
CA TRP A 47 15.20 -0.16 -5.48
C TRP A 47 14.43 -0.42 -6.79
N ALA A 48 14.49 -1.65 -7.32
CA ALA A 48 13.86 -2.01 -8.58
C ALA A 48 12.34 -1.74 -8.57
N GLU A 49 11.63 -2.12 -7.50
CA GLU A 49 10.19 -1.93 -7.41
C GLU A 49 9.77 -0.45 -7.28
N PRO A 50 10.37 0.37 -6.39
CA PRO A 50 10.16 1.81 -6.38
C PRO A 50 10.41 2.47 -7.74
N ALA A 51 11.48 2.08 -8.44
CA ALA A 51 11.80 2.62 -9.75
C ALA A 51 10.73 2.24 -10.79
N MET A 52 10.34 0.97 -10.86
CA MET A 52 9.32 0.49 -11.82
C MET A 52 7.95 1.15 -11.59
N THR A 53 7.48 1.22 -10.35
CA THR A 53 6.18 1.85 -10.02
C THR A 53 6.17 3.33 -10.34
N THR A 54 7.27 4.03 -10.04
CA THR A 54 7.43 5.46 -10.37
C THR A 54 7.47 5.69 -11.88
N GLU A 55 8.20 4.86 -12.63
CA GLU A 55 8.28 5.01 -14.09
C GLU A 55 6.96 4.66 -14.78
N THR A 56 6.23 3.67 -14.26
CA THR A 56 4.89 3.32 -14.74
C THR A 56 3.92 4.48 -14.59
N ASP A 57 3.89 5.13 -13.41
CA ASP A 57 3.06 6.32 -13.21
C ASP A 57 3.48 7.44 -14.17
N ARG A 58 4.79 7.73 -14.30
CA ARG A 58 5.29 8.74 -15.25
C ARG A 58 4.85 8.47 -16.68
N ALA A 59 4.89 7.22 -17.14
CA ALA A 59 4.44 6.84 -18.48
C ALA A 59 2.94 7.11 -18.67
N ILE A 60 2.10 6.76 -17.69
CA ILE A 60 0.65 7.03 -17.71
C ILE A 60 0.37 8.54 -17.77
N ARG A 61 1.02 9.32 -16.89
CA ARG A 61 0.85 10.78 -16.83
C ARG A 61 1.32 11.47 -18.09
N THR A 62 2.48 11.07 -18.61
CA THR A 62 3.05 11.63 -19.85
C THR A 62 2.16 11.33 -21.04
N ARG A 63 1.60 10.12 -21.12
CA ARG A 63 0.64 9.77 -22.17
C ARG A 63 -0.64 10.59 -22.07
N ALA A 64 -1.20 10.76 -20.87
CA ALA A 64 -2.38 11.60 -20.67
C ALA A 64 -2.13 13.07 -21.06
N LEU A 65 -0.96 13.61 -20.73
CA LEU A 65 -0.54 14.95 -21.13
C LEU A 65 -0.41 15.07 -22.65
N ARG A 66 0.26 14.12 -23.30
CA ARG A 66 0.47 14.12 -24.74
C ARG A 66 -0.84 14.00 -25.51
N ASP A 67 -1.70 13.06 -25.10
CA ASP A 67 -2.90 12.69 -25.86
C ASP A 67 -4.08 13.65 -25.57
N ARG A 68 -4.13 14.30 -24.39
CA ARG A 68 -5.29 15.09 -23.92
C ARG A 68 -4.92 16.43 -23.26
N GLY A 69 -3.67 16.86 -23.40
CA GLY A 69 -3.17 18.13 -22.85
C GLY A 69 -3.17 18.18 -21.32
N VAL A 70 -2.99 19.38 -20.78
CA VAL A 70 -2.87 19.61 -19.33
C VAL A 70 -4.14 19.20 -18.57
N HIS A 71 -5.33 19.46 -19.12
CA HIS A 71 -6.57 19.01 -18.50
C HIS A 71 -6.66 17.47 -18.46
N GLY A 72 -6.21 16.77 -19.51
CA GLY A 72 -6.15 15.32 -19.52
C GLY A 72 -5.20 14.75 -18.47
N LEU A 73 -4.01 15.35 -18.34
CA LEU A 73 -3.07 15.03 -17.26
C LEU A 73 -3.73 15.19 -15.88
N LEU A 74 -4.34 16.34 -15.61
CA LEU A 74 -4.93 16.63 -14.31
C LEU A 74 -6.14 15.73 -13.99
N HIS A 75 -6.95 15.38 -15.00
CA HIS A 75 -8.02 14.40 -14.84
C HIS A 75 -7.52 12.97 -14.60
N SER A 76 -6.32 12.61 -15.07
CA SER A 76 -5.76 11.27 -14.88
C SER A 76 -5.55 10.93 -13.40
N PHE A 77 -5.43 11.92 -12.52
CA PHE A 77 -5.22 11.74 -11.09
C PHE A 77 -6.49 11.38 -10.31
N ARG A 78 -7.66 11.20 -10.95
CA ARG A 78 -8.84 10.72 -10.23
C ARG A 78 -8.63 9.28 -9.74
N PRO A 79 -9.17 8.92 -8.55
CA PRO A 79 -9.93 9.75 -7.62
C PRO A 79 -9.08 10.54 -6.61
N MET A 80 -7.75 10.40 -6.65
CA MET A 80 -6.82 11.02 -5.69
C MET A 80 -6.90 12.56 -5.70
N MET A 81 -7.08 13.15 -6.87
CA MET A 81 -7.25 14.59 -7.05
C MET A 81 -8.48 14.88 -7.90
N ASP A 82 -9.13 16.00 -7.63
CA ASP A 82 -10.31 16.44 -8.34
C ASP A 82 -10.01 17.75 -9.06
N TRP A 83 -9.77 17.65 -10.36
CA TRP A 83 -9.55 18.79 -11.22
C TRP A 83 -10.88 19.44 -11.60
N ARG A 84 -11.08 20.68 -11.15
CA ARG A 84 -12.21 21.55 -11.46
C ARG A 84 -11.65 22.87 -11.97
N PRO A 85 -11.41 23.01 -13.29
CA PRO A 85 -10.73 24.19 -13.82
C PRO A 85 -11.28 25.50 -13.24
N PRO A 86 -10.41 26.42 -12.76
CA PRO A 86 -8.94 26.39 -12.80
C PRO A 86 -8.26 25.78 -11.56
N VAL A 87 -9.00 25.10 -10.67
CA VAL A 87 -8.54 24.64 -9.35
C VAL A 87 -8.36 23.12 -9.28
N LEU A 88 -7.22 22.69 -8.74
CA LEU A 88 -6.96 21.28 -8.43
C LEU A 88 -7.22 21.03 -6.94
N HIS A 89 -8.28 20.28 -6.63
CA HIS A 89 -8.60 19.91 -5.26
C HIS A 89 -7.87 18.62 -4.87
N VAL A 90 -7.20 18.67 -3.72
CA VAL A 90 -6.38 17.56 -3.21
C VAL A 90 -6.74 17.34 -1.74
N ARG A 91 -6.88 16.07 -1.34
CA ARG A 91 -7.04 15.73 0.07
C ARG A 91 -5.72 15.99 0.80
N TYR A 92 -5.75 16.89 1.77
CA TYR A 92 -4.61 17.23 2.61
C TYR A 92 -5.07 17.25 4.09
N PRO A 93 -4.19 16.92 5.08
CA PRO A 93 -4.61 16.80 6.48
C PRO A 93 -5.15 18.10 7.10
N MET A 94 -4.90 19.24 6.46
CA MET A 94 -5.31 20.56 6.90
C MET A 94 -5.72 21.42 5.70
N PRO A 95 -6.56 22.46 5.89
CA PRO A 95 -6.85 23.43 4.83
C PRO A 95 -5.56 24.13 4.37
N LEU A 96 -5.30 24.09 3.06
CA LEU A 96 -4.16 24.75 2.44
C LEU A 96 -4.55 25.17 1.03
N GLU A 97 -4.34 26.44 0.71
CA GLU A 97 -4.56 27.00 -0.62
C GLU A 97 -3.24 27.53 -1.17
N ILE A 98 -2.90 27.12 -2.39
CA ILE A 98 -1.65 27.48 -3.05
C ILE A 98 -1.99 28.16 -4.37
N HIS A 99 -1.69 29.45 -4.45
CA HIS A 99 -1.80 30.21 -5.69
C HIS A 99 -0.52 30.04 -6.50
N LEU A 100 -0.65 29.49 -7.71
CA LEU A 100 0.50 29.23 -8.57
C LEU A 100 1.12 30.51 -9.13
N ASN A 101 0.30 31.55 -9.41
CA ASN A 101 0.76 32.86 -9.90
C ASN A 101 1.76 32.75 -11.08
N GLY A 102 1.49 31.85 -12.03
CA GLY A 102 2.36 31.62 -13.19
C GLY A 102 3.63 30.79 -12.92
N ARG A 103 3.92 30.42 -11.67
CA ARG A 103 5.11 29.63 -11.29
C ARG A 103 5.05 28.15 -11.71
N GLY A 104 3.90 27.70 -12.19
CA GLY A 104 3.64 26.30 -12.52
C GLY A 104 3.47 25.42 -11.28
N LEU A 105 3.25 24.13 -11.52
CA LEU A 105 3.09 23.09 -10.50
C LEU A 105 3.99 21.91 -10.84
N ARG A 106 4.88 21.53 -9.93
CA ARG A 106 5.71 20.33 -10.05
C ARG A 106 5.02 19.14 -9.41
N LEU A 107 4.80 18.10 -10.20
CA LEU A 107 4.21 16.84 -9.76
C LEU A 107 5.32 15.80 -9.58
N ILE A 108 5.45 15.25 -8.37
CA ILE A 108 6.48 14.26 -8.03
C ILE A 108 5.80 12.96 -7.61
N PRO A 109 5.79 11.91 -8.47
CA PRO A 109 5.37 10.58 -8.06
C PRO A 109 6.33 10.07 -6.98
N SER A 110 5.78 9.45 -5.95
CA SER A 110 6.58 8.85 -4.88
C SER A 110 6.00 7.51 -4.47
N HIS A 111 6.84 6.49 -4.57
CA HIS A 111 6.58 5.16 -4.04
C HIS A 111 6.47 5.17 -2.51
N PHE A 112 7.17 6.04 -1.80
CA PHE A 112 7.10 6.06 -0.33
C PHE A 112 6.04 7.02 0.22
N CYS A 113 5.32 7.72 -0.65
CA CYS A 113 4.20 8.56 -0.26
C CYS A 113 2.96 7.70 -0.06
N TRP A 114 2.31 7.81 1.10
CA TRP A 114 1.17 6.94 1.44
C TRP A 114 -0.14 7.73 1.53
N ARG A 115 -1.17 7.21 0.84
CA ARG A 115 -2.59 7.63 0.87
C ARG A 115 -2.93 9.04 0.38
N ILE A 116 -2.16 10.06 0.73
CA ILE A 116 -2.48 11.46 0.45
C ILE A 116 -1.27 12.20 -0.11
N PRO A 117 -1.47 13.03 -1.16
CA PRO A 117 -0.40 13.91 -1.63
C PRO A 117 0.05 14.90 -0.56
N VAL A 118 1.32 15.29 -0.62
CA VAL A 118 1.93 16.27 0.28
C VAL A 118 2.61 17.40 -0.47
N SER A 119 2.53 18.60 0.08
CA SER A 119 3.18 19.80 -0.45
C SER A 119 4.28 20.27 0.48
N LEU A 120 5.23 21.02 -0.06
CA LEU A 120 6.20 21.81 0.71
C LEU A 120 5.45 22.85 1.57
N ALA A 121 5.98 23.15 2.77
CA ALA A 121 5.31 24.07 3.69
C ALA A 121 5.63 25.54 3.39
N ASP A 122 6.74 25.79 2.69
CA ASP A 122 7.15 27.09 2.19
C ASP A 122 6.50 27.39 0.82
N PRO A 123 5.58 28.36 0.76
CA PRO A 123 4.92 28.76 -0.47
C PRO A 123 5.82 29.54 -1.42
N GLU A 124 6.99 30.02 -0.98
CA GLU A 124 7.96 30.71 -1.85
C GLU A 124 8.77 29.72 -2.70
N LEU A 125 8.88 28.47 -2.26
CA LEU A 125 9.47 27.41 -3.07
C LEU A 125 8.58 27.09 -4.29
N PRO A 126 9.15 26.53 -5.36
CA PRO A 126 8.36 26.09 -6.51
C PRO A 126 7.20 25.20 -6.05
N PRO A 127 5.94 25.55 -6.38
CA PRO A 127 4.78 24.77 -5.97
C PRO A 127 4.97 23.30 -6.36
N THR A 128 5.08 22.43 -5.35
CA THR A 128 5.44 21.03 -5.55
C THR A 128 4.45 20.15 -4.82
N LEU A 129 3.87 19.20 -5.53
CA LEU A 129 2.98 18.19 -4.99
C LEU A 129 3.62 16.82 -5.17
N VAL A 130 4.04 16.22 -4.06
CA VAL A 130 4.48 14.83 -4.00
C VAL A 130 3.24 13.97 -3.83
N TYR A 131 3.04 12.95 -4.66
CA TYR A 131 1.81 12.14 -4.63
C TYR A 131 2.13 10.64 -4.62
N PRO A 132 1.27 9.80 -4.00
CA PRO A 132 1.44 8.36 -4.03
C PRO A 132 1.29 7.84 -5.46
N VAL A 133 2.23 7.01 -5.89
CA VAL A 133 2.01 6.21 -7.11
C VAL A 133 0.93 5.18 -6.85
N GLU A 134 0.35 4.64 -7.93
CA GLU A 134 -0.52 3.49 -7.80
C GLU A 134 0.32 2.29 -7.34
N HIS A 135 0.01 1.79 -6.16
CA HIS A 135 0.66 0.64 -5.58
C HIS A 135 -0.10 -0.62 -5.97
N PRO A 136 0.59 -1.73 -6.29
CA PRO A 136 -0.06 -3.04 -6.26
C PRO A 136 -0.60 -3.29 -4.85
N THR A 137 -1.73 -3.97 -4.73
CA THR A 137 -2.40 -4.27 -3.45
C THR A 137 -1.50 -4.98 -2.43
N SER A 138 -0.42 -5.61 -2.88
CA SER A 138 0.62 -6.24 -2.07
C SER A 138 1.52 -5.26 -1.31
N TRP A 139 1.62 -3.99 -1.72
CA TRP A 139 2.55 -3.02 -1.13
C TRP A 139 2.15 -2.52 0.26
N ALA A 140 0.84 -2.54 0.58
CA ALA A 140 0.37 -2.13 1.90
C ALA A 140 0.89 -3.08 3.00
N PRO A 141 1.35 -2.56 4.16
CA PRO A 141 1.69 -3.41 5.30
C PRO A 141 0.53 -4.35 5.62
N ALA A 142 0.81 -5.64 5.84
CA ALA A 142 -0.19 -6.71 6.00
C ALA A 142 -1.30 -6.38 7.03
N VAL A 143 -0.98 -5.56 8.05
CA VAL A 143 -1.89 -5.04 9.09
C VAL A 143 -2.99 -4.10 8.56
N THR A 144 -2.81 -3.49 7.38
CA THR A 144 -3.74 -2.50 6.82
C THR A 144 -4.47 -2.96 5.56
N ARG A 145 -4.17 -4.17 5.06
CA ARG A 145 -4.99 -4.75 3.99
C ARG A 145 -6.33 -5.16 4.58
N ALA A 146 -7.32 -4.28 4.47
CA ALA A 146 -8.71 -4.72 4.44
C ALA A 146 -8.87 -5.54 3.15
N ARG A 147 -8.47 -6.82 3.21
CA ARG A 147 -8.64 -7.78 2.12
C ARG A 147 -10.13 -8.04 2.06
N THR A 148 -10.77 -7.54 1.02
CA THR A 148 -12.20 -7.70 0.81
C THR A 148 -12.51 -9.19 0.64
N PRO A 149 -13.24 -9.83 1.57
CA PRO A 149 -13.72 -11.20 1.41
C PRO A 149 -14.50 -11.39 0.09
N GLU A 150 -14.98 -10.30 -0.50
CA GLU A 150 -15.71 -10.21 -1.76
C GLU A 150 -14.88 -10.64 -2.97
N ALA A 151 -13.58 -10.31 -3.03
CA ALA A 151 -12.75 -10.65 -4.20
C ALA A 151 -12.50 -12.16 -4.29
N LEU A 152 -12.17 -12.79 -3.15
CA LEU A 152 -12.00 -14.23 -3.08
C LEU A 152 -13.34 -14.96 -3.27
N ALA A 153 -14.44 -14.38 -2.77
CA ALA A 153 -15.78 -14.90 -3.01
C ALA A 153 -16.20 -14.81 -4.48
N ALA A 154 -15.71 -13.84 -5.26
CA ALA A 154 -15.95 -13.78 -6.71
C ALA A 154 -15.21 -14.88 -7.47
N LEU A 155 -14.01 -15.25 -7.04
CA LEU A 155 -13.20 -16.30 -7.66
C LEU A 155 -13.66 -17.72 -7.26
N LEU A 156 -13.79 -17.97 -5.97
CA LEU A 156 -14.08 -19.29 -5.41
C LEU A 156 -15.58 -19.49 -5.13
N GLY A 157 -16.40 -18.45 -5.16
CA GLY A 157 -17.74 -18.50 -4.59
C GLY A 157 -17.72 -18.28 -3.08
N ARG A 158 -18.79 -17.67 -2.54
CA ARG A 158 -18.87 -17.21 -1.14
C ARG A 158 -18.55 -18.29 -0.13
N THR A 159 -19.12 -19.48 -0.26
CA THR A 159 -18.97 -20.53 0.76
C THR A 159 -17.57 -21.14 0.74
N ARG A 160 -16.96 -21.37 -0.43
CA ARG A 160 -15.58 -21.85 -0.53
C ARG A 160 -14.57 -20.84 0.01
N ALA A 161 -14.78 -19.54 -0.28
CA ALA A 161 -13.96 -18.48 0.31
C ALA A 161 -14.05 -18.44 1.84
N ARG A 162 -15.27 -18.61 2.39
CA ARG A 162 -15.48 -18.70 3.85
C ARG A 162 -14.84 -19.94 4.48
N VAL A 163 -14.86 -21.09 3.81
CA VAL A 163 -14.19 -22.32 4.26
C VAL A 163 -12.67 -22.13 4.23
N LEU A 164 -12.11 -21.56 3.15
CA LEU A 164 -10.68 -21.27 3.05
C LEU A 164 -10.23 -20.32 4.18
N ALA A 165 -10.98 -19.25 4.44
CA ALA A 165 -10.68 -18.31 5.52
C ALA A 165 -10.76 -18.97 6.91
N ALA A 166 -11.74 -19.83 7.14
CA ALA A 166 -11.89 -20.52 8.43
C ALA A 166 -10.78 -21.55 8.70
N LEU A 167 -10.05 -21.99 7.66
CA LEU A 167 -8.88 -22.85 7.73
C LEU A 167 -7.57 -22.10 8.04
N GLU A 168 -7.60 -20.77 8.18
CA GLU A 168 -6.46 -20.01 8.72
C GLU A 168 -6.03 -20.55 10.09
N THR A 169 -6.98 -21.12 10.85
CA THR A 169 -6.70 -21.97 12.00
C THR A 169 -7.06 -23.41 11.67
N THR A 170 -6.19 -24.36 12.01
CA THR A 170 -6.45 -25.80 11.91
C THR A 170 -7.81 -26.18 12.48
N ALA A 171 -8.60 -26.94 11.73
CA ALA A 171 -9.95 -27.30 12.14
C ALA A 171 -10.40 -28.65 11.56
N THR A 172 -11.28 -29.34 12.28
CA THR A 172 -12.02 -30.51 11.77
C THR A 172 -13.22 -30.09 10.91
N THR A 173 -13.76 -31.00 10.10
CA THR A 173 -15.00 -30.75 9.33
C THR A 173 -16.16 -30.28 10.21
N GLY A 174 -16.33 -30.90 11.39
CA GLY A 174 -17.41 -30.57 12.32
C GLY A 174 -17.26 -29.19 12.96
N GLU A 175 -16.03 -28.76 13.23
CA GLU A 175 -15.75 -27.41 13.73
C GLU A 175 -16.01 -26.36 12.65
N LEU A 176 -15.62 -26.63 11.40
CA LEU A 176 -15.89 -25.74 10.27
C LEU A 176 -17.39 -25.60 10.00
N ALA A 177 -18.13 -26.70 9.98
CA ALA A 177 -19.57 -26.71 9.83
C ALA A 177 -20.26 -25.82 10.89
N ARG A 178 -19.85 -25.97 12.15
CA ARG A 178 -20.36 -25.20 13.28
C ARG A 178 -20.02 -23.71 13.19
N ARG A 179 -18.75 -23.37 12.90
CA ARG A 179 -18.28 -21.98 12.78
C ARG A 179 -18.96 -21.23 11.64
N LEU A 180 -19.25 -21.92 10.53
CA LEU A 180 -19.78 -21.31 9.31
C LEU A 180 -21.31 -21.38 9.18
N GLY A 181 -21.97 -22.16 10.04
CA GLY A 181 -23.42 -22.37 9.99
C GLY A 181 -23.86 -23.16 8.75
N ILE A 182 -23.06 -24.15 8.34
CA ILE A 182 -23.34 -25.03 7.19
C ILE A 182 -23.38 -26.50 7.64
N SER A 183 -23.93 -27.38 6.81
CA SER A 183 -23.99 -28.82 7.13
C SER A 183 -22.58 -29.46 7.11
N PRO A 184 -22.34 -30.53 7.91
CA PRO A 184 -21.09 -31.29 7.82
C PRO A 184 -20.81 -31.84 6.41
N ALA A 185 -21.86 -32.24 5.68
CA ALA A 185 -21.73 -32.70 4.30
C ALA A 185 -21.23 -31.58 3.37
N SER A 186 -21.82 -30.38 3.46
CA SER A 186 -21.38 -29.21 2.69
C SER A 186 -19.98 -28.75 3.06
N ALA A 187 -19.61 -28.84 4.35
CA ALA A 187 -18.24 -28.55 4.79
C ALA A 187 -17.25 -29.56 4.16
N SER A 188 -17.55 -30.86 4.23
CA SER A 188 -16.73 -31.90 3.59
C SER A 188 -16.58 -31.71 2.08
N GLU A 189 -17.67 -31.36 1.39
CA GLU A 189 -17.65 -31.09 -0.06
C GLU A 189 -16.71 -29.93 -0.40
N HIS A 190 -16.84 -28.80 0.29
CA HIS A 190 -15.97 -27.64 0.05
C HIS A 190 -14.51 -27.92 0.41
N ILE A 191 -14.25 -28.64 1.51
CA ILE A 191 -12.89 -29.05 1.87
C ILE A 191 -12.32 -30.02 0.82
N GLY A 192 -13.13 -30.91 0.27
CA GLY A 192 -12.76 -31.81 -0.81
C GLY A 192 -12.27 -31.03 -2.04
N VAL A 193 -13.05 -30.06 -2.51
CA VAL A 193 -12.68 -29.20 -3.64
C VAL A 193 -11.42 -28.39 -3.36
N LEU A 194 -11.29 -27.82 -2.16
CA LEU A 194 -10.08 -27.08 -1.77
C LEU A 194 -8.85 -27.99 -1.72
N ARG A 195 -9.00 -29.23 -1.27
CA ARG A 195 -7.92 -30.23 -1.25
C ARG A 195 -7.54 -30.67 -2.66
N ASP A 196 -8.51 -30.89 -3.54
CA ASP A 196 -8.25 -31.28 -4.93
C ASP A 196 -7.57 -30.16 -5.73
N ALA A 197 -7.75 -28.90 -5.30
CA ALA A 197 -7.04 -27.73 -5.82
C ALA A 197 -5.71 -27.42 -5.09
N ASP A 198 -5.25 -28.31 -4.21
CA ASP A 198 -4.04 -28.14 -3.38
C ASP A 198 -4.05 -26.86 -2.50
N LEU A 199 -5.23 -26.39 -2.11
CA LEU A 199 -5.42 -25.24 -1.21
C LEU A 199 -5.56 -25.68 0.26
N ALA A 200 -5.91 -26.94 0.50
CA ALA A 200 -6.05 -27.49 1.84
C ALA A 200 -5.41 -28.87 1.93
N HIS A 201 -4.76 -29.14 3.06
CA HIS A 201 -4.23 -30.45 3.41
C HIS A 201 -5.11 -31.07 4.51
N SER A 202 -5.29 -32.39 4.44
CA SER A 202 -6.05 -33.15 5.43
C SER A 202 -5.15 -34.21 6.05
N GLN A 203 -5.03 -34.18 7.38
CA GLN A 203 -4.24 -35.15 8.13
C GLN A 203 -5.10 -35.81 9.19
N ARG A 204 -4.97 -37.12 9.35
CA ARG A 204 -5.60 -37.83 10.47
C ARG A 204 -4.71 -37.71 11.70
N VAL A 205 -5.28 -37.19 12.79
CA VAL A 205 -4.62 -37.04 14.09
C VAL A 205 -5.48 -37.76 15.12
N GLY A 206 -5.03 -38.93 15.56
CA GLY A 206 -5.82 -39.83 16.41
C GLY A 206 -7.13 -40.27 15.74
N GLY A 207 -8.26 -40.04 16.42
CA GLY A 207 -9.59 -40.37 15.93
C GLY A 207 -10.23 -39.32 15.00
N TYR A 208 -9.55 -38.21 14.73
CA TYR A 208 -10.11 -37.07 14.00
C TYR A 208 -9.32 -36.76 12.72
N VAL A 209 -9.98 -36.16 11.74
CA VAL A 209 -9.33 -35.57 10.57
C VAL A 209 -9.29 -34.07 10.76
N VAL A 210 -8.09 -33.51 10.74
CA VAL A 210 -7.84 -32.07 10.80
C VAL A 210 -7.47 -31.57 9.41
N HIS A 211 -7.91 -30.35 9.12
CA HIS A 211 -7.67 -29.67 7.87
C HIS A 211 -6.85 -28.41 8.14
N THR A 212 -5.85 -28.18 7.29
CA THR A 212 -4.97 -27.01 7.33
C THR A 212 -4.85 -26.42 5.94
N LEU A 213 -4.47 -25.14 5.84
CA LEU A 213 -4.08 -24.55 4.56
C LEU A 213 -2.73 -25.10 4.13
N THR A 214 -2.58 -25.35 2.84
CA THR A 214 -1.26 -25.54 2.21
C THR A 214 -0.56 -24.18 2.08
N PRO A 215 0.72 -24.13 1.68
CA PRO A 215 1.37 -22.89 1.28
C PRO A 215 0.61 -22.15 0.17
N LEU A 216 0.06 -22.86 -0.82
CA LEU A 216 -0.76 -22.27 -1.88
C LEU A 216 -2.09 -21.72 -1.35
N GLY A 217 -2.76 -22.46 -0.46
CA GLY A 217 -4.00 -22.00 0.18
C GLY A 217 -3.78 -20.76 1.05
N THR A 218 -2.67 -20.74 1.79
CA THR A 218 -2.22 -19.57 2.56
C THR A 218 -1.91 -18.41 1.62
N ALA A 219 -1.18 -18.66 0.54
CA ALA A 219 -0.84 -17.63 -0.44
C ALA A 219 -2.06 -17.03 -1.12
N LEU A 220 -3.07 -17.86 -1.42
CA LEU A 220 -4.31 -17.41 -2.05
C LEU A 220 -5.18 -16.63 -1.06
N LEU A 221 -5.27 -17.08 0.20
CA LEU A 221 -6.01 -16.39 1.25
C LEU A 221 -5.37 -15.04 1.60
N LEU A 222 -4.04 -15.01 1.68
CA LEU A 222 -3.27 -13.82 2.00
C LEU A 222 -2.98 -12.96 0.75
N GLY A 223 -3.07 -13.49 -0.46
CA GLY A 223 -2.62 -12.77 -1.66
C GLY A 223 -1.11 -12.49 -1.64
N GLU A 224 -0.33 -13.34 -0.98
CA GLU A 224 1.13 -13.25 -0.86
C GLU A 224 1.72 -14.62 -1.17
N ILE A 225 2.55 -14.73 -2.21
CA ILE A 225 3.29 -15.97 -2.44
C ILE A 225 4.41 -16.01 -1.40
N PRO A 226 4.46 -17.03 -0.50
CA PRO A 226 5.54 -17.13 0.47
C PRO A 226 6.87 -17.19 -0.27
N PRO A 227 7.94 -16.56 0.26
CA PRO A 227 9.25 -16.63 -0.36
C PRO A 227 9.66 -18.10 -0.53
N ALA A 228 10.24 -18.42 -1.69
CA ALA A 228 10.70 -19.78 -1.97
C ALA A 228 11.62 -20.24 -0.82
N PRO A 229 11.45 -21.47 -0.31
CA PRO A 229 12.32 -21.97 0.74
C PRO A 229 13.76 -21.92 0.23
N GLN A 230 14.63 -21.21 0.93
CA GLN A 230 16.07 -21.23 0.69
C GLN A 230 16.57 -22.57 1.26
N TRP A 231 17.02 -23.45 0.38
CA TRP A 231 17.69 -24.69 0.79
C TRP A 231 19.17 -24.35 0.77
N ASP A 232 19.71 -23.99 1.94
CA ASP A 232 21.15 -23.93 2.22
C ASP A 232 21.69 -25.34 2.46
#